data_AF-A0A956HUX9-F1
#
_entry.id   AF-A0A956HUX9-F1
#
_cell.length_a   1.000
_cell.length_b   1.000
_cell.length_c   1.000
_cell.angle_alpha   90.00
_cell.angle_beta   90.00
_cell.angle_gamma   90.00
#
_symmetry.space_group_name_H-M   'P 1'
#
loop_
_entity.id
_entity.type
_entity.pdbx_description
1 polymer ?
#
loop_
_entity_poly.entity_id
_entity_poly.type
_entity_poly.pdbx_seq_one_letter_code
_entity_poly.pdbx_strand_id
1 'polypeptide(L)'
;MAKRSVELVLLASLVAGCGGGDEAGASHAPLGPPGGMVDVDASTLAAGASGGAGNGGGGFGGGGAVAGSGIGGSGTGGVGAAGASGASGTGGGQPYCTGAATPCGQLVAGQCPTAQGCKVKGTCVGSANFCSSLHSSYSCISQQGCVWSSYNQKCSGFAWSCDLFSSSTTCINQLYCAWDLGCEGTATPCTELSEATCELQPGCQLVYP
;
A
#
# COMPACT_ATOMS: atom_id res chain seq x y z
N MET A 1 5.65 27.15 -29.82
CA MET A 1 7.00 26.58 -29.66
C MET A 1 7.63 27.19 -28.41
N ALA A 2 7.44 26.57 -27.26
CA ALA A 2 7.85 27.11 -25.96
C ALA A 2 9.06 26.31 -25.44
N LYS A 3 10.20 26.99 -25.34
CA LYS A 3 11.43 26.53 -24.67
C LYS A 3 11.12 26.28 -23.19
N ARG A 4 11.20 25.02 -22.73
CA ARG A 4 11.31 24.71 -21.31
C ARG A 4 12.76 24.37 -21.00
N SER A 5 13.41 25.29 -20.30
CA SER A 5 14.71 25.13 -19.67
C SER A 5 14.63 24.00 -18.64
N VAL A 6 15.43 22.96 -18.82
CA VAL A 6 15.64 21.90 -17.84
C VAL A 6 16.72 22.40 -16.90
N GLU A 7 16.34 22.77 -15.67
CA GLU A 7 17.28 22.97 -14.58
C GLU A 7 17.83 21.60 -14.18
N LEU A 8 19.10 21.42 -14.50
CA LEU A 8 19.95 20.31 -14.11
C LEU A 8 20.38 20.55 -12.65
N VAL A 9 19.61 20.07 -11.67
CA VAL A 9 20.03 20.10 -10.26
C VAL A 9 21.05 18.99 -10.04
N LEU A 10 22.30 19.41 -10.12
CA LEU A 10 23.53 18.69 -9.87
C LEU A 10 23.66 18.40 -8.36
N LEU A 11 23.18 17.25 -7.89
CA LEU A 11 23.52 16.75 -6.55
C LEU A 11 24.81 15.92 -6.64
N ALA A 12 25.92 16.65 -6.65
CA ALA A 12 27.24 16.15 -6.34
C ALA A 12 27.41 16.09 -4.81
N SER A 13 27.42 14.89 -4.25
CA SER A 13 27.79 14.68 -2.84
C SER A 13 28.69 13.45 -2.68
N LEU A 14 29.98 13.75 -2.54
CA LEU A 14 30.99 13.09 -1.69
C LEU A 14 31.40 11.64 -1.99
N VAL A 15 32.44 11.57 -2.82
CA VAL A 15 33.47 10.52 -2.80
C VAL A 15 34.53 10.89 -1.75
N ALA A 16 34.61 10.09 -0.68
CA ALA A 16 35.77 9.90 0.19
C ALA A 16 35.62 8.46 0.73
N GLY A 17 36.49 7.48 0.49
CA GLY A 17 37.93 7.51 0.31
C GLY A 17 38.60 7.01 1.60
N CYS A 18 38.77 5.68 1.74
CA CYS A 18 39.67 4.92 2.62
C CYS A 18 39.24 3.43 2.54
N GLY A 19 40.08 2.40 2.36
CA GLY A 19 41.52 2.26 2.25
C GLY A 19 41.82 0.83 1.77
N GLY A 20 43.02 0.62 1.25
CA GLY A 20 43.48 -0.67 0.70
C GLY A 20 43.78 -1.72 1.76
N GLY A 21 43.61 -2.97 1.35
CA GLY A 21 44.07 -4.17 2.04
C GLY A 21 44.18 -5.29 1.02
N ASP A 22 45.39 -5.53 0.53
CA ASP A 22 45.75 -6.71 -0.25
C ASP A 22 45.74 -7.95 0.64
N GLU A 23 44.81 -8.88 0.44
CA GLU A 23 44.96 -10.27 0.92
C GLU A 23 44.72 -11.24 -0.24
N ALA A 24 45.81 -11.91 -0.61
CA ALA A 24 45.85 -12.95 -1.61
C ALA A 24 45.19 -14.25 -1.07
N GLY A 25 44.40 -14.88 -1.93
CA GLY A 25 44.28 -16.33 -2.00
C GLY A 25 43.32 -17.01 -1.01
N ALA A 26 42.09 -17.26 -1.47
CA ALA A 26 41.39 -18.50 -1.13
C ALA A 26 40.42 -18.90 -2.25
N SER A 27 40.60 -20.13 -2.71
CA SER A 27 39.80 -20.91 -3.64
C SER A 27 38.29 -20.93 -3.36
N HIS A 28 37.51 -20.79 -4.44
CA HIS A 28 36.17 -21.36 -4.70
C HIS A 28 35.39 -21.90 -3.48
N ALA A 29 34.38 -21.15 -3.05
CA ALA A 29 33.23 -21.69 -2.32
C ALA A 29 32.02 -21.79 -3.28
N PRO A 30 31.23 -22.88 -3.22
CA PRO A 30 30.13 -23.14 -4.14
C PRO A 30 28.98 -22.14 -3.95
N LEU A 31 28.38 -21.76 -5.08
CA LEU A 31 27.15 -21.00 -5.19
C LEU A 31 26.04 -21.68 -4.37
N GLY A 32 25.69 -21.09 -3.24
CA GLY A 32 24.46 -21.41 -2.52
C GLY A 32 23.23 -20.93 -3.31
N PRO A 33 22.09 -21.65 -3.25
CA PRO A 33 20.86 -21.20 -3.88
C PRO A 33 20.37 -19.88 -3.24
N PRO A 34 19.77 -18.96 -4.01
CA PRO A 34 19.15 -17.74 -3.48
C PRO A 34 17.87 -18.12 -2.74
N GLY A 35 18.04 -18.40 -1.46
CA GLY A 35 17.00 -18.82 -0.52
C GLY A 35 17.63 -18.90 0.87
N GLY A 36 18.10 -17.76 1.37
CA GLY A 36 18.64 -17.66 2.72
C GLY A 36 17.55 -17.99 3.72
N MET A 37 17.59 -19.20 4.28
CA MET A 37 17.04 -19.43 5.61
C MET A 37 17.84 -18.54 6.56
N VAL A 38 17.14 -17.69 7.31
CA VAL A 38 17.72 -16.98 8.44
C VAL A 38 18.08 -18.04 9.48
N ASP A 39 19.37 -18.34 9.63
CA ASP A 39 19.87 -19.00 10.83
C ASP A 39 19.68 -18.02 11.98
N VAL A 40 18.58 -18.18 12.72
CA VAL A 40 18.38 -17.52 14.00
C VAL A 40 19.29 -18.25 14.98
N ASP A 41 20.47 -17.69 15.22
CA ASP A 41 21.39 -18.20 16.21
C ASP A 41 20.73 -18.13 17.61
N ALA A 42 20.42 -19.29 18.17
CA ALA A 42 19.75 -19.44 19.45
C ALA A 42 20.55 -18.89 20.64
N SER A 43 21.82 -18.48 20.44
CA SER A 43 22.60 -17.80 21.46
C SER A 43 22.23 -16.32 21.65
N THR A 44 21.44 -15.73 20.75
CA THR A 44 20.86 -14.37 20.94
C THR A 44 19.57 -14.36 21.78
N LEU A 45 18.99 -15.54 22.08
CA LEU A 45 17.88 -15.70 23.03
C LEU A 45 18.39 -16.20 24.39
N ALA A 46 19.19 -15.40 25.08
CA ALA A 46 19.44 -15.62 26.49
C ALA A 46 19.55 -14.31 27.29
N ALA A 47 18.51 -14.11 28.11
CA ALA A 47 18.55 -13.57 29.47
C ALA A 47 18.93 -12.09 29.69
N GLY A 48 17.89 -11.28 29.94
CA GLY A 48 18.01 -9.96 30.57
C GLY A 48 16.67 -9.51 31.16
N ALA A 49 16.26 -10.13 32.27
CA ALA A 49 15.07 -9.78 33.03
C ALA A 49 15.21 -8.45 33.79
N SER A 50 14.14 -7.66 33.94
CA SER A 50 13.49 -7.35 35.24
C SER A 50 12.58 -6.11 35.21
N GLY A 51 11.39 -6.26 35.81
CA GLY A 51 10.79 -5.24 36.66
C GLY A 51 9.79 -4.25 36.04
N GLY A 52 8.49 -4.57 36.14
CA GLY A 52 7.42 -3.61 35.91
C GLY A 52 6.06 -4.17 36.27
N ALA A 53 5.78 -4.31 37.57
CA ALA A 53 4.47 -4.68 38.08
C ALA A 53 3.45 -3.58 37.77
N GLY A 54 2.49 -3.88 36.88
CA GLY A 54 1.29 -3.10 36.64
C GLY A 54 0.06 -3.93 36.98
N ASN A 55 -0.57 -3.58 38.10
CA ASN A 55 -1.72 -4.26 38.69
C ASN A 55 -3.03 -3.65 38.17
N GLY A 56 -4.05 -4.50 37.94
CA GLY A 56 -5.45 -4.11 37.75
C GLY A 56 -5.87 -3.89 36.28
N GLY A 57 -7.03 -4.33 35.80
CA GLY A 57 -8.17 -4.95 36.45
C GLY A 57 -9.06 -5.57 35.38
N GLY A 58 -9.84 -6.56 35.79
CA GLY A 58 -10.59 -7.46 34.93
C GLY A 58 -11.70 -6.83 34.09
N GLY A 59 -12.11 -7.62 33.10
CA GLY A 59 -13.32 -7.43 32.30
C GLY A 59 -13.63 -8.72 31.55
N PHE A 60 -14.36 -9.62 32.21
CA PHE A 60 -14.93 -10.82 31.60
C PHE A 60 -16.16 -10.46 30.77
N GLY A 61 -16.40 -11.22 29.69
CA GLY A 61 -17.67 -11.30 28.97
C GLY A 61 -17.53 -10.88 27.51
N GLY A 62 -17.91 -11.69 26.52
CA GLY A 62 -18.62 -12.95 26.52
C GLY A 62 -18.62 -13.49 25.08
N GLY A 63 -18.81 -14.79 24.94
CA GLY A 63 -18.90 -15.47 23.66
C GLY A 63 -20.07 -14.98 22.80
N GLY A 64 -19.89 -15.12 21.49
CA GLY A 64 -20.96 -14.95 20.51
C GLY A 64 -20.63 -15.77 19.28
N ALA A 65 -21.20 -16.98 19.20
CA ALA A 65 -21.17 -17.82 18.01
C ALA A 65 -21.88 -17.10 16.85
N VAL A 66 -21.27 -17.08 15.66
CA VAL A 66 -21.96 -16.75 14.41
C VAL A 66 -22.10 -18.01 13.58
N ALA A 67 -23.17 -18.76 13.87
CA ALA A 67 -23.76 -19.72 12.96
C ALA A 67 -25.11 -19.15 12.52
N GLY A 68 -25.32 -19.01 11.22
CA GLY A 68 -26.59 -18.49 10.70
C GLY A 68 -26.61 -18.30 9.20
N SER A 69 -26.67 -19.41 8.46
CA SER A 69 -27.32 -19.43 7.15
C SER A 69 -28.77 -18.94 7.29
N GLY A 70 -29.13 -17.90 6.54
CA GLY A 70 -30.48 -17.37 6.48
C GLY A 70 -30.82 -16.97 5.05
N ILE A 71 -31.62 -17.82 4.40
CA ILE A 71 -32.20 -17.64 3.08
C ILE A 71 -33.61 -17.07 3.30
N GLY A 72 -34.01 -16.06 2.54
CA GLY A 72 -35.42 -15.75 2.27
C GLY A 72 -36.07 -14.69 3.15
N GLY A 73 -36.66 -13.68 2.49
CA GLY A 73 -37.53 -12.71 3.15
C GLY A 73 -37.86 -11.49 2.29
N SER A 74 -38.63 -11.68 1.22
CA SER A 74 -39.39 -10.59 0.60
C SER A 74 -40.40 -10.07 1.64
N GLY A 75 -40.20 -8.84 2.11
CA GLY A 75 -41.11 -8.14 3.01
C GLY A 75 -41.48 -6.77 2.46
N THR A 76 -42.60 -6.70 1.75
CA THR A 76 -43.35 -5.45 1.52
C THR A 76 -44.18 -5.13 2.76
N GLY A 77 -43.85 -4.01 3.43
CA GLY A 77 -44.63 -3.39 4.51
C GLY A 77 -43.76 -2.31 5.14
N GLY A 78 -44.11 -1.03 5.19
CA GLY A 78 -45.43 -0.45 5.35
C GLY A 78 -45.33 0.52 6.54
N VAL A 79 -45.32 1.82 6.22
CA VAL A 79 -45.69 2.99 7.05
C VAL A 79 -45.33 3.02 8.55
N GLY A 80 -44.47 3.99 8.89
CA GLY A 80 -44.19 4.40 10.27
C GLY A 80 -43.53 5.77 10.33
N ALA A 81 -44.16 6.77 9.72
CA ALA A 81 -43.78 8.16 9.86
C ALA A 81 -44.07 8.62 11.31
N ALA A 82 -43.08 8.50 12.19
CA ALA A 82 -43.11 9.17 13.48
C ALA A 82 -42.73 10.64 13.26
N GLY A 83 -43.76 11.49 13.27
CA GLY A 83 -43.62 12.93 13.15
C GLY A 83 -42.82 13.54 14.30
N ALA A 84 -41.71 14.19 13.95
CA ALA A 84 -41.11 15.22 14.78
C ALA A 84 -41.60 16.58 14.26
N SER A 85 -42.77 16.98 14.72
CA SER A 85 -43.23 18.37 14.62
C SER A 85 -42.80 19.12 15.87
N GLY A 86 -41.94 20.13 15.72
CA GLY A 86 -41.84 21.21 16.71
C GLY A 86 -40.44 21.70 17.01
N ALA A 87 -39.95 22.64 16.18
CA ALA A 87 -39.42 23.92 16.62
C ALA A 87 -39.03 24.75 15.39
N SER A 88 -39.98 25.52 14.87
CA SER A 88 -39.67 26.65 13.99
C SER A 88 -39.02 27.75 14.83
N GLY A 89 -37.76 27.53 15.21
CA GLY A 89 -36.90 28.55 15.76
C GLY A 89 -36.31 29.35 14.61
N THR A 90 -36.40 30.67 14.67
CA THR A 90 -35.77 31.63 13.76
C THR A 90 -34.26 31.70 14.00
N GLY A 91 -33.61 30.55 14.17
CA GLY A 91 -32.18 30.41 14.42
C GLY A 91 -31.57 29.66 13.25
N GLY A 92 -30.56 30.26 12.61
CA GLY A 92 -29.92 29.75 11.39
C GLY A 92 -29.73 28.23 11.44
N GLY A 93 -30.26 27.54 10.42
CA GLY A 93 -30.12 26.09 10.34
C GLY A 93 -28.64 25.71 10.41
N GLN A 94 -28.35 24.54 10.99
CA GLN A 94 -26.99 24.04 11.01
C GLN A 94 -26.52 23.82 9.56
N PRO A 95 -25.26 24.18 9.24
CA PRO A 95 -24.71 23.88 7.93
C PRO A 95 -24.76 22.38 7.68
N TYR A 96 -25.10 22.00 6.46
CA TYR A 96 -25.19 20.59 6.07
C TYR A 96 -24.43 20.33 4.79
N CYS A 97 -23.92 19.12 4.67
CA CYS A 97 -23.15 18.70 3.52
C CYS A 97 -24.06 18.06 2.46
N THR A 98 -23.90 18.46 1.20
CA THR A 98 -24.64 17.93 0.07
C THR A 98 -23.72 17.65 -1.12
N GLY A 99 -24.25 17.08 -2.20
CA GLY A 99 -23.49 16.68 -3.39
C GLY A 99 -23.32 15.17 -3.51
N ALA A 100 -22.42 14.76 -4.40
CA ALA A 100 -22.10 13.36 -4.67
C ALA A 100 -20.58 13.16 -4.49
N ALA A 101 -20.20 12.34 -3.52
CA ALA A 101 -18.80 12.04 -3.26
C ALA A 101 -18.15 11.41 -4.50
N THR A 102 -16.98 11.90 -4.88
CA THR A 102 -16.22 11.37 -6.01
C THR A 102 -15.75 9.95 -5.67
N PRO A 103 -16.00 8.95 -6.54
CA PRO A 103 -15.61 7.57 -6.24
C PRO A 103 -14.07 7.45 -6.13
N CYS A 104 -13.60 6.63 -5.20
CA CYS A 104 -12.17 6.52 -4.89
C CYS A 104 -11.32 6.23 -6.13
N GLY A 105 -11.78 5.35 -7.05
CA GLY A 105 -11.03 5.00 -8.27
C GLY A 105 -10.86 6.14 -9.29
N GLN A 106 -11.53 7.29 -9.10
CA GLN A 106 -11.33 8.49 -9.93
C GLN A 106 -10.40 9.53 -9.29
N LEU A 107 -10.02 9.33 -8.03
CA LEU A 107 -9.12 10.22 -7.32
C LEU A 107 -7.66 9.89 -7.68
N VAL A 108 -6.85 10.94 -7.81
CA VAL A 108 -5.39 10.75 -7.91
C VAL A 108 -4.80 10.42 -6.54
N ALA A 109 -3.64 9.77 -6.50
CA ALA A 109 -3.00 9.31 -5.26
C ALA A 109 -2.88 10.39 -4.16
N GLY A 110 -2.67 11.66 -4.54
CA GLY A 110 -2.58 12.77 -3.59
C GLY A 110 -3.90 13.16 -2.92
N GLN A 111 -5.05 12.84 -3.54
CA GLN A 111 -6.40 13.14 -3.02
C GLN A 111 -6.98 11.99 -2.18
N CYS A 112 -6.36 10.82 -2.24
CA CYS A 112 -6.81 9.65 -1.49
C CYS A 112 -6.90 9.88 0.03
N PRO A 113 -5.85 10.41 0.70
CA PRO A 113 -5.88 10.56 2.15
C PRO A 113 -6.88 11.59 2.66
N THR A 114 -7.33 12.50 1.78
CA THR A 114 -8.32 13.54 2.13
C THR A 114 -9.75 13.06 1.92
N ALA A 115 -9.96 12.04 1.07
CA ALA A 115 -11.27 11.49 0.81
C ALA A 115 -11.65 10.42 1.84
N GLN A 116 -12.65 10.72 2.67
CA GLN A 116 -13.13 9.82 3.71
C GLN A 116 -13.68 8.53 3.10
N GLY A 117 -13.23 7.39 3.62
CA GLY A 117 -13.57 6.05 3.11
C GLY A 117 -12.67 5.56 1.97
N CYS A 118 -11.78 6.41 1.45
CA CYS A 118 -10.76 6.03 0.48
C CYS A 118 -9.41 5.75 1.15
N LYS A 119 -8.60 4.91 0.52
CA LYS A 119 -7.21 4.68 0.92
C LYS A 119 -6.30 4.55 -0.29
N VAL A 120 -5.05 4.97 -0.13
CA VAL A 120 -4.02 4.76 -1.15
C VAL A 120 -3.80 3.27 -1.32
N LYS A 121 -3.87 2.79 -2.56
CA LYS A 121 -3.46 1.45 -2.94
C LYS A 121 -2.43 1.54 -4.04
N GLY A 122 -1.27 0.96 -3.78
CA GLY A 122 -0.30 0.75 -4.83
C GLY A 122 -0.53 -0.59 -5.51
N THR A 123 -0.36 -0.61 -6.83
CA THR A 123 -0.36 -1.83 -7.64
C THR A 123 0.86 -1.83 -8.53
N CYS A 124 1.50 -2.98 -8.65
CA CYS A 124 2.59 -3.13 -9.59
C CYS A 124 2.03 -3.39 -10.99
N VAL A 125 2.38 -2.51 -11.93
CA VAL A 125 1.91 -2.55 -13.31
C VAL A 125 3.10 -2.70 -14.27
N GLY A 126 2.80 -3.09 -15.51
CA GLY A 126 3.80 -3.26 -16.55
C GLY A 126 3.90 -4.71 -17.02
N SER A 127 4.99 -5.01 -17.73
CA SER A 127 5.27 -6.35 -18.22
C SER A 127 6.75 -6.63 -18.05
N ALA A 128 7.05 -7.64 -17.25
CA ALA A 128 8.40 -8.13 -17.07
C ALA A 128 9.01 -8.55 -18.41
N ASN A 129 10.31 -8.27 -18.58
CA ASN A 129 11.02 -8.69 -19.78
C ASN A 129 11.27 -10.21 -19.75
N PHE A 130 11.30 -10.83 -20.93
CA PHE A 130 11.58 -12.26 -21.03
C PHE A 130 13.01 -12.56 -20.57
N CYS A 131 13.22 -13.64 -19.82
CA CYS A 131 14.57 -14.01 -19.37
C CYS A 131 15.56 -14.15 -20.54
N SER A 132 15.11 -14.65 -21.70
CA SER A 132 15.96 -14.85 -22.89
C SER A 132 16.49 -13.55 -23.52
N SER A 133 15.91 -12.39 -23.21
CA SER A 133 16.39 -11.08 -23.71
C SER A 133 17.47 -10.47 -22.80
N LEU A 134 17.73 -11.07 -21.64
CA LEU A 134 18.71 -10.60 -20.67
C LEU A 134 20.08 -11.23 -20.97
N HIS A 135 21.01 -10.42 -21.49
CA HIS A 135 22.34 -10.86 -21.91
C HIS A 135 23.43 -10.71 -20.85
N SER A 136 23.11 -10.12 -19.69
CA SER A 136 24.03 -9.94 -18.58
C SER A 136 23.64 -10.83 -17.41
N SER A 137 24.62 -11.43 -16.74
CA SER A 137 24.41 -12.20 -15.51
C SER A 137 23.70 -11.36 -14.44
N TYR A 138 24.12 -10.10 -14.27
CA TYR A 138 23.53 -9.17 -13.31
C TYR A 138 22.05 -8.90 -13.60
N SER A 139 21.71 -8.56 -14.84
CA SER A 139 20.30 -8.30 -15.22
C SER A 139 19.44 -9.56 -15.11
N CYS A 140 20.01 -10.74 -15.41
CA CYS A 140 19.30 -12.00 -15.29
C CYS A 140 18.94 -12.33 -13.84
N ILE A 141 19.90 -12.22 -12.92
CA ILE A 141 19.66 -12.54 -11.49
C ILE A 141 18.80 -11.49 -10.78
N SER A 142 18.74 -10.26 -11.29
CA SER A 142 17.83 -9.23 -10.76
C SER A 142 16.36 -9.49 -11.12
N GLN A 143 16.11 -10.22 -12.21
CA GLN A 143 14.74 -10.53 -12.65
C GLN A 143 14.24 -11.80 -11.95
N GLN A 144 13.19 -11.67 -11.15
CA GLN A 144 12.60 -12.80 -10.43
C GLN A 144 12.01 -13.82 -11.40
N GLY A 145 12.31 -15.09 -11.17
CA GLY A 145 11.92 -16.21 -12.05
C GLY A 145 12.92 -16.51 -13.18
N CYS A 146 13.98 -15.72 -13.32
CA CYS A 146 15.07 -15.98 -14.26
C CYS A 146 16.28 -16.64 -13.58
N VAL A 147 17.02 -17.44 -14.35
CA VAL A 147 18.22 -18.15 -13.92
C VAL A 147 19.34 -17.96 -14.94
N TRP A 148 20.50 -17.51 -14.46
CA TRP A 148 21.69 -17.35 -15.27
C TRP A 148 22.49 -18.65 -15.37
N SER A 149 22.82 -19.08 -16.59
CA SER A 149 23.71 -20.21 -16.84
C SER A 149 25.11 -19.71 -17.22
N SER A 150 26.10 -19.95 -16.35
CA SER A 150 27.51 -19.60 -16.61
C SER A 150 28.14 -20.41 -17.74
N TYR A 151 27.69 -21.66 -17.94
CA TYR A 151 28.20 -22.55 -18.99
C TYR A 151 27.91 -22.00 -20.40
N ASN A 152 26.68 -21.56 -20.64
CA ASN A 152 26.26 -21.05 -21.96
C ASN A 152 26.21 -19.52 -22.05
N GLN A 153 26.48 -18.81 -20.94
CA GLN A 153 26.31 -17.36 -20.80
C GLN A 153 24.92 -16.89 -21.26
N LYS A 154 23.89 -17.62 -20.88
CA LYS A 154 22.49 -17.36 -21.25
C LYS A 154 21.61 -17.30 -20.02
N CYS A 155 20.65 -16.39 -20.07
CA CYS A 155 19.56 -16.31 -19.12
C CYS A 155 18.38 -17.14 -19.60
N SER A 156 17.77 -17.92 -18.71
CA SER A 156 16.65 -18.81 -18.99
C SER A 156 15.63 -18.75 -17.86
N GLY A 157 14.42 -19.28 -18.08
CA GLY A 157 13.33 -19.29 -17.10
C GLY A 157 12.12 -18.47 -17.55
N PHE A 158 11.24 -18.19 -16.60
CA PHE A 158 10.00 -17.44 -16.81
C PHE A 158 9.96 -16.29 -15.83
N ALA A 159 10.12 -15.07 -16.34
CA ALA A 159 10.02 -13.88 -15.52
C ALA A 159 8.62 -13.77 -14.94
N TRP A 160 8.54 -13.43 -13.66
CA TRP A 160 7.25 -13.24 -12.98
C TRP A 160 6.56 -11.99 -13.49
N SER A 161 5.24 -12.05 -13.66
CA SER A 161 4.44 -10.90 -14.04
C SER A 161 4.45 -9.83 -12.95
N CYS A 162 4.36 -8.55 -13.36
CA CYS A 162 4.41 -7.43 -12.42
C CYS A 162 3.27 -7.48 -11.39
N ASP A 163 2.08 -7.98 -11.76
CA ASP A 163 0.90 -8.07 -10.87
C ASP A 163 1.09 -9.00 -9.66
N LEU A 164 2.10 -9.87 -9.67
CA LEU A 164 2.42 -10.75 -8.54
C LEU A 164 3.12 -10.02 -7.38
N PHE A 165 3.60 -8.80 -7.60
CA PHE A 165 4.30 -8.02 -6.58
C PHE A 165 3.33 -7.09 -5.83
N SER A 166 3.14 -7.37 -4.54
CA SER A 166 2.31 -6.57 -3.63
C SER A 166 3.07 -5.47 -2.88
N SER A 167 4.40 -5.39 -3.05
CA SER A 167 5.25 -4.38 -2.42
C SER A 167 5.90 -3.50 -3.47
N SER A 168 5.95 -2.19 -3.19
CA SER A 168 6.60 -1.21 -4.07
C SER A 168 8.06 -1.56 -4.29
N THR A 169 8.77 -1.95 -3.24
CA THR A 169 10.19 -2.30 -3.30
C THR A 169 10.45 -3.50 -4.21
N THR A 170 9.62 -4.55 -4.14
CA THR A 170 9.81 -5.73 -5.00
C THR A 170 9.40 -5.45 -6.43
N CYS A 171 8.38 -4.60 -6.64
CA CYS A 171 7.93 -4.17 -7.95
C CYS A 171 9.00 -3.37 -8.70
N ILE A 172 9.55 -2.32 -8.10
CA ILE A 172 10.55 -1.44 -8.75
C ILE A 172 11.88 -2.14 -9.02
N ASN A 173 12.15 -3.24 -8.31
CA ASN A 173 13.33 -4.08 -8.54
C ASN A 173 13.18 -5.01 -9.76
N GLN A 174 11.97 -5.13 -10.33
CA GLN A 174 11.79 -5.85 -11.59
C GLN A 174 11.97 -4.91 -12.78
N LEU A 175 12.78 -5.34 -13.76
CA LEU A 175 12.94 -4.58 -14.98
C LEU A 175 11.59 -4.47 -15.71
N TYR A 176 11.25 -3.24 -16.12
CA TYR A 176 10.02 -2.89 -16.85
C TYR A 176 8.72 -2.99 -16.06
N CYS A 177 8.79 -3.19 -14.75
CA CYS A 177 7.66 -2.98 -13.85
C CYS A 177 7.71 -1.56 -13.27
N ALA A 178 6.54 -1.00 -12.99
CA ALA A 178 6.38 0.29 -12.33
C ALA A 178 5.35 0.17 -11.20
N TRP A 179 5.59 0.88 -10.11
CA TRP A 179 4.63 0.98 -9.02
C TRP A 179 3.65 2.11 -9.33
N ASP A 180 2.40 1.76 -9.60
CA ASP A 180 1.34 2.73 -9.81
C ASP A 180 0.58 2.96 -8.49
N LEU A 181 0.34 4.23 -8.16
CA LEU A 181 -0.40 4.62 -6.96
C LEU A 181 -1.81 5.01 -7.38
N GLY A 182 -2.76 4.18 -6.99
CA GLY A 182 -4.18 4.42 -7.16
C GLY A 182 -4.91 4.63 -5.83
N CYS A 183 -6.22 4.79 -5.97
CA CYS A 183 -7.14 4.96 -4.87
C CYS A 183 -8.18 3.86 -4.87
N GLU A 184 -8.39 3.21 -3.72
CA GLU A 184 -9.45 2.21 -3.55
C GLU A 184 -10.31 2.50 -2.32
N GLY A 185 -11.45 1.81 -2.25
CA GLY A 185 -12.43 1.96 -1.17
C GLY A 185 -13.76 2.47 -1.68
N THR A 186 -14.62 2.85 -0.75
CA THR A 186 -15.94 3.42 -1.01
C THR A 186 -15.99 4.78 -0.32
N ALA A 187 -16.11 5.84 -1.12
CA ALA A 187 -16.18 7.19 -0.58
C ALA A 187 -17.41 7.36 0.32
N THR A 188 -17.23 7.92 1.52
CA THR A 188 -18.33 8.24 2.43
C THR A 188 -19.29 9.24 1.77
N PRO A 189 -20.61 9.00 1.80
CA PRO A 189 -21.58 9.91 1.19
C PRO A 189 -21.58 11.27 1.90
N CYS A 190 -21.81 12.35 1.14
CA CYS A 190 -21.75 13.72 1.66
C CYS A 190 -22.68 13.94 2.87
N THR A 191 -23.85 13.29 2.90
CA THR A 191 -24.85 13.42 3.97
C THR A 191 -24.39 12.88 5.33
N GLU A 192 -23.33 12.07 5.36
CA GLU A 192 -22.75 11.51 6.60
C GLU A 192 -21.51 12.27 7.09
N LEU A 193 -21.06 13.28 6.34
CA LEU A 193 -19.87 14.06 6.69
C LEU A 193 -20.21 15.22 7.64
N SER A 194 -19.27 15.53 8.53
CA SER A 194 -19.34 16.74 9.34
C SER A 194 -18.96 17.96 8.50
N GLU A 195 -19.24 19.16 9.01
CA GLU A 195 -18.88 20.42 8.36
C GLU A 195 -17.39 20.45 7.96
N ALA A 196 -16.50 20.09 8.88
CA ALA A 196 -15.05 20.12 8.66
C ALA A 196 -14.57 19.10 7.62
N THR A 197 -15.20 17.93 7.52
CA THR A 197 -14.81 16.90 6.53
C THR A 197 -15.51 17.07 5.19
N CYS A 198 -16.62 17.80 5.14
CA CYS A 198 -17.36 18.07 3.91
C CYS A 198 -16.51 18.80 2.87
N GLU A 199 -15.79 19.85 3.27
CA GLU A 199 -14.95 20.65 2.37
C GLU A 199 -13.72 19.88 1.85
N LEU A 200 -13.29 18.84 2.58
CA LEU A 200 -12.17 18.00 2.20
C LEU A 200 -12.56 16.86 1.24
N GLN A 201 -13.85 16.50 1.19
CA GLN A 201 -14.36 15.41 0.36
C GLN A 201 -14.62 15.91 -1.08
N PRO A 202 -13.87 15.44 -2.08
CA PRO A 202 -14.07 15.86 -3.46
C PRO A 202 -15.50 15.53 -3.94
N GLY A 203 -16.21 16.53 -4.45
CA GLY A 203 -17.60 16.40 -4.94
C GLY A 203 -18.68 16.71 -3.91
N CYS A 204 -18.30 16.93 -2.64
CA CYS A 204 -19.20 17.45 -1.63
C CYS A 204 -19.09 18.97 -1.51
N GLN A 205 -20.17 19.60 -1.06
CA GLN A 205 -20.24 21.03 -0.79
C GLN A 205 -21.03 21.30 0.48
N LEU A 206 -20.53 22.26 1.27
CA LEU A 206 -21.18 22.72 2.48
C LEU A 206 -22.23 23.79 2.14
N VAL A 207 -23.44 23.63 2.63
CA VAL A 207 -24.54 24.59 2.43
C VAL A 207 -24.91 25.22 3.77
N TYR A 208 -24.85 26.55 3.79
CA TYR A 208 -25.36 27.37 4.89
C TYR A 208 -26.80 27.81 4.54
N PRO A 209 -27.77 27.56 5.43
CA PRO A 209 -29.17 27.94 5.22
C PRO A 209 -29.46 29.43 5.43
#